data_AF-A0A0S9MUG5-F1
#
_entry.id   AF-A0A0S9MUG5-F1
#
_cell.length_a   1.000
_cell.length_b   1.000
_cell.length_c   1.000
_cell.angle_alpha   90.00
_cell.angle_beta   90.00
_cell.angle_gamma   90.00
#
_symmetry.space_group_name_H-M   'P 1'
#
loop_
_entity.id
_entity.type
_entity.pdbx_description
1 polymer ?
#
loop_
_entity_poly.entity_id
_entity_poly.type
_entity_poly.pdbx_seq_one_letter_code
_entity_poly.pdbx_strand_id
1 'polypeptide(L)' 'MNCPTMKTRLLALLRRGWVTPVTALNGAGCFSLSQRVGEFRRRDGLTVLDKWVTTPGGSRVKAYRLGKEAR' A
#
# COMPACT_ATOMS: atom_id res chain seq x y z
N MET A 1 -23.49 7.81 7.50
CA MET A 1 -22.07 8.00 7.91
C MET A 1 -21.25 6.90 7.24
N ASN A 2 -20.64 7.14 6.09
CA ASN A 2 -19.90 6.08 5.39
C ASN A 2 -18.46 6.08 5.92
N CYS A 3 -18.21 5.31 6.98
CA CYS A 3 -16.87 5.18 7.55
C CYS A 3 -15.90 4.69 6.45
N PRO A 4 -14.84 5.46 6.12
CA PRO A 4 -13.93 5.08 5.04
C PRO A 4 -13.28 3.74 5.41
N THR A 5 -13.53 2.73 4.57
CA THR A 5 -13.04 1.36 4.79
C THR A 5 -11.51 1.32 4.78
N MET A 6 -10.94 0.29 5.40
CA MET A 6 -9.49 0.06 5.41
C MET A 6 -8.88 0.12 3.99
N LYS A 7 -9.60 -0.45 3.00
CA LYS A 7 -9.22 -0.42 1.57
C LYS A 7 -9.11 1.01 1.06
N THR A 8 -10.12 1.86 1.30
CA THR A 8 -10.13 3.25 0.83
C THR A 8 -8.99 4.05 1.45
N ARG A 9 -8.73 3.89 2.76
CA ARG A 9 -7.60 4.55 3.44
C ARG A 9 -6.27 4.10 2.87
N LEU A 10 -6.10 2.80 2.65
CA LEU A 10 -4.88 2.24 2.09
C LEU A 10 -4.62 2.72 0.66
N LEU A 11 -5.65 2.76 -0.18
CA LEU A 11 -5.56 3.30 -1.54
C LEU A 11 -5.17 4.78 -1.52
N ALA A 12 -5.75 5.59 -0.62
CA ALA A 12 -5.37 6.99 -0.49
C ALA A 12 -3.88 7.16 -0.12
N LEU A 13 -3.34 6.33 0.77
CA LEU A 13 -1.91 6.32 1.10
C LEU A 13 -1.04 5.92 -0.10
N LEU A 14 -1.42 4.87 -0.82
CA LEU A 14 -0.69 4.37 -1.99
C LEU A 14 -0.69 5.37 -3.16
N ARG A 15 -1.74 6.19 -3.29
CA ARG A 15 -1.80 7.30 -4.26
C ARG A 15 -0.88 8.45 -3.89
N ARG A 16 -0.74 8.74 -2.60
CA ARG A 16 0.14 9.81 -2.08
C ARG A 16 1.61 9.49 -2.27
N GLY A 17 2.01 8.22 -2.17
CA GLY A 17 3.41 7.84 -2.36
C GLY A 17 3.73 6.41 -2.00
N TRP A 18 5.00 6.19 -1.64
CA TRP A 18 5.49 4.89 -1.22
C TRP A 18 5.01 4.57 0.20
N VAL A 19 4.33 3.45 0.35
CA VAL A 19 3.76 2.96 1.59
C VAL A 19 4.51 1.72 2.02
N THR A 20 5.04 1.75 3.25
CA THR A 20 5.67 0.60 3.90
C THR A 20 4.64 -0.13 4.77
N PRO A 21 4.91 -1.36 5.25
CA PRO A 21 4.03 -2.05 6.19
C PRO A 21 3.74 -1.21 7.43
N VAL A 22 4.75 -0.48 7.93
CA VAL A 22 4.61 0.41 9.09
C VAL A 22 3.69 1.59 8.76
N THR A 23 3.84 2.23 7.60
CA THR A 23 2.97 3.33 7.17
C THR A 23 1.52 2.85 6.97
N ALA A 24 1.33 1.67 6.39
CA ALA A 24 0.01 1.07 6.17
C ALA A 24 -0.68 0.70 7.49
N LEU A 25 0.09 0.19 8.46
CA LEU A 25 -0.39 -0.08 9.80
C LEU A 25 -0.86 1.21 10.49
N ASN A 26 -0.02 2.25 10.51
CA ASN A 26 -0.34 3.50 11.19
C ASN A 26 -1.48 4.29 10.51
N GLY A 27 -1.54 4.32 9.18
CA GLY A 27 -2.52 5.14 8.45
C GLY A 27 -3.82 4.44 8.10
N ALA A 28 -3.83 3.11 8.02
CA ALA A 28 -4.99 2.32 7.60
C ALA A 28 -5.30 1.12 8.51
N GLY A 29 -4.50 0.84 9.55
CA GLY A 29 -4.66 -0.35 10.38
C GLY A 29 -4.37 -1.65 9.64
N CYS A 30 -3.59 -1.61 8.56
CA CYS A 30 -3.38 -2.75 7.68
C CYS A 30 -2.09 -3.51 8.04
N PHE A 31 -2.26 -4.68 8.65
CA PHE A 31 -1.15 -5.60 8.99
C PHE A 31 -0.69 -6.44 7.79
N SER A 32 -1.56 -6.66 6.80
CA SER A 32 -1.32 -7.53 5.64
C SER A 32 -1.16 -6.75 4.34
N LEU A 33 -0.27 -5.75 4.31
CA LEU A 33 -0.08 -4.87 3.15
C LEU A 33 0.21 -5.64 1.85
N SER A 34 1.12 -6.63 1.89
CA SER A 34 1.51 -7.43 0.73
C SER A 34 0.33 -8.21 0.13
N GLN A 35 -0.54 -8.79 0.98
CA GLN A 35 -1.74 -9.49 0.52
C GLN A 35 -2.71 -8.53 -0.16
N ARG A 36 -2.95 -7.37 0.45
CA ARG A 36 -3.85 -6.33 -0.10
C ARG A 36 -3.37 -5.78 -1.43
N VAL A 37 -2.07 -5.55 -1.58
CA VAL A 37 -1.47 -5.18 -2.85
C VAL A 37 -1.68 -6.27 -3.91
N GLY A 38 -1.52 -7.54 -3.54
CA GLY A 38 -1.82 -8.67 -4.43
C GLY A 38 -3.29 -8.70 -4.87
N GLU A 39 -4.22 -8.41 -3.97
CA GLU A 39 -5.64 -8.24 -4.30
C GLU A 39 -5.87 -7.07 -5.24
N PHE A 40 -5.26 -5.91 -5.01
CA PHE A 40 -5.41 -4.74 -5.90
C PHE A 40 -4.90 -5.01 -7.31
N ARG A 41 -3.79 -5.73 -7.45
CA ARG A 41 -3.26 -6.14 -8.76
C ARG A 41 -4.22 -7.10 -9.48
N ARG A 42 -4.75 -8.12 -8.79
CA ARG A 42 -5.56 -9.18 -9.42
C ARG A 42 -7.03 -8.83 -9.59
N ARG A 43 -7.64 -8.22 -8.57
CA ARG A 43 -9.09 -7.97 -8.53
C ARG A 43 -9.46 -6.60 -9.07
N ASP A 44 -8.67 -5.57 -8.74
CA ASP A 44 -8.95 -4.19 -9.15
C ASP A 44 -8.19 -3.80 -10.43
N GLY A 45 -7.32 -4.68 -10.95
CA GLY A 45 -6.50 -4.40 -12.14
C GLY A 45 -5.47 -3.27 -11.95
N LEU A 46 -5.20 -2.88 -10.70
CA LEU A 46 -4.36 -1.73 -10.40
C LEU A 46 -2.89 -2.07 -10.57
N THR A 47 -2.16 -1.24 -11.32
CA THR A 47 -0.70 -1.32 -11.37
C THR A 47 -0.13 -0.85 -10.03
N VAL A 48 0.53 -1.74 -9.30
CA VAL A 48 1.23 -1.39 -8.06
C VAL A 48 2.71 -1.66 -8.27
N LEU A 49 3.55 -0.67 -8.02
CA LEU A 49 5.01 -0.77 -8.03
C LEU A 49 5.49 -1.20 -6.64
N ASP A 50 6.57 -1.97 -6.59
CA ASP A 50 7.21 -2.36 -5.35
C ASP A 50 8.73 -2.11 -5.38
N LYS A 51 9.29 -1.76 -4.23
CA LYS A 51 10.73 -1.60 -4.04
C LYS A 51 11.14 -2.01 -2.64
N TRP A 52 12.39 -2.42 -2.47
CA TRP A 52 12.96 -2.65 -1.14
C TRP A 52 13.43 -1.33 -0.53
N VAL A 53 13.09 -1.09 0.73
CA VAL A 53 13.57 0.04 1.51
C VAL A 53 14.13 -0.46 2.84
N THR A 54 15.20 0.16 3.31
CA THR A 54 15.72 -0.07 4.65
C THR A 54 15.03 0.91 5.59
N THR A 55 14.43 0.39 6.66
CA THR A 55 13.82 1.21 7.71
C THR A 55 14.92 1.83 8.58
N PRO A 56 14.61 2.90 9.35
CA PRO A 56 15.56 3.49 10.29
C PRO A 56 16.10 2.49 11.33
N GLY A 57 15.35 1.42 11.62
CA GLY A 57 15.77 0.33 12.49
C GLY A 57 16.63 -0.74 11.82
N GLY A 58 17.11 -0.52 10.58
CA GLY A 58 17.99 -1.44 9.85
C GLY A 58 17.29 -2.60 9.14
N SER A 59 15.99 -2.79 9.33
CA SER A 59 15.25 -3.87 8.64
C SER A 59 14.94 -3.50 7.19
N ARG A 60 15.13 -4.43 6.25
CA ARG A 60 14.65 -4.26 4.87
C ARG A 60 13.20 -4.71 4.74
N VAL A 61 12.33 -3.78 4.35
CA VAL A 61 10.91 -4.05 4.08
C VAL A 61 10.56 -3.68 2.65
N LYS A 62 9.50 -4.28 2.12
CA LYS A 62 8.99 -3.94 0.79
C LYS A 62 8.03 -2.76 0.90
N ALA A 63 8.32 -1.68 0.18
CA ALA A 63 7.46 -0.54 0.01
C ALA A 63 6.68 -0.65 -1.30
N TYR A 64 5.44 -0.17 -1.29
CA TYR A 64 4.52 -0.25 -2.42
C TYR A 64 3.98 1.12 -2.79
N ARG A 65 3.69 1.35 -4.07
CA ARG A 65 3.07 2.58 -4.56
C ARG A 65 2.14 2.24 -5.72
N LEU A 66 1.04 2.98 -5.87
CA LEU A 66 0.27 2.88 -7.11
C LEU A 66 1.08 3.42 -8.29
N GLY A 67 1.26 2.58 -9.30
CA GLY A 67 1.76 3.01 -10.61
C GLY A 67 0.77 3.95 -11.26
N LYS A 68 1.25 4.73 -12.24
CA LYS A 68 0.33 5.43 -13.14
C LYS A 68 -0.50 4.36 -13.83
N GLU A 69 -1.83 4.45 -13.75
CA GLU A 69 -2.71 3.63 -14.59
C GLU A 69 -2.20 3.72 -16.02
N ALA A 70 -1.97 2.57 -16.65
CA ALA A 70 -1.76 2.51 -18.08
C ALA A 70 -3.09 2.93 -18.74
N ARG A 71 -3.23 4.23 -18.99
CA ARG A 71 -4.30 4.76 -19.83
C ARG A 71 -4.01 4.45 -21.28
#